data_AF-A0A7Y2UB09-F1
#
_entry.id   AF-A0A7Y2UB09-F1
#
_cell.length_a   1.000
_cell.length_b   1.000
_cell.length_c   1.000
_cell.angle_alpha   90.00
_cell.angle_beta   90.00
_cell.angle_gamma   90.00
#
_symmetry.space_group_name_H-M   'P 1'
#
loop_
_entity.id
_entity.type
_entity.pdbx_description
1 polymer ?
#
loop_
_entity_poly.entity_id
_entity_poly.type
_entity_poly.pdbx_seq_one_letter_code
_entity_poly.pdbx_strand_id
1 'polypeptide(L)'
;MKKVIECVPNFSEGRDLAVIKQITDAIEAVQGVQLLDVDPGESTNRTVVTFIGEPVPVKEAAFRAVKKASELIDMSKHTGEHARFGATDVCPFVPVSGTTMEECAEFAREVGRRIGEELRIPVYLYEQAASTPERQNLAKVRAGQYEGLPKKLADPAWKPDFGPAVFNSRSGATAVGAREFLIAYNINLNTTDRRYANEIAYEIRERGRWKRIGNVEPFYYKGDVVYFEDGKYADGNSDFVAGSFEELAAFYKKTYGADLYERYRSIGLDPESLTGRPVYKDGMFTHLKGIGWVVDDYNCAQISLNMTNYKVTAPAEVLEAARKLAMERGIVVTGSEVVGVVPFEAMQQAGRFYLRRMQKSTGIPARDVVATAVQAMGLRDVAEFDIDKKVIGLPVFEGPLVNLKVSDFVDEVSRDTPAPGGGSIAALAGALGSALASMVVNLSVGKGEFDSQYADLCELAEKAQTIKDKLIRAIDADTEAFNEVIAGMRMAKDTAEQQTLRSQVIRAGYKSAAEVPLQTAKLCRQVLDLCTAAADIGNQSVMSDAGVGALIAYAGVQGAIHNVRINLPNTKDDTFISEMESQLGALLSESREICDAIQQKVNKSF
;
A
#
# COMPACT_ATOMS: atom_id res chain seq x y z
N MET A 1 -4.34 -10.22 15.29
CA MET A 1 -4.72 -9.32 14.18
C MET A 1 -5.82 -9.99 13.38
N LYS A 2 -6.86 -9.25 12.96
CA LYS A 2 -7.86 -9.77 12.01
C LYS A 2 -7.19 -10.03 10.66
N LYS A 3 -7.54 -11.13 10.00
CA LYS A 3 -7.05 -11.47 8.66
C LYS A 3 -7.83 -10.67 7.63
N VAL A 4 -7.14 -9.90 6.80
CA VAL A 4 -7.73 -9.16 5.69
C VAL A 4 -6.99 -9.52 4.42
N ILE A 5 -7.75 -9.87 3.39
CA ILE A 5 -7.26 -10.08 2.03
C ILE A 5 -8.04 -9.21 1.06
N GLU A 6 -7.38 -8.85 -0.03
CA GLU A 6 -7.97 -8.17 -1.18
C GLU A 6 -8.16 -9.17 -2.31
N CYS A 7 -9.26 -9.03 -3.05
CA CYS A 7 -9.47 -9.71 -4.31
C CYS A 7 -9.76 -8.68 -5.40
N VAL A 8 -9.09 -8.83 -6.55
CA VAL A 8 -9.13 -7.85 -7.64
C VAL A 8 -9.55 -8.52 -8.96
N PRO A 9 -10.76 -9.10 -9.09
CA PRO A 9 -11.17 -9.75 -10.33
C PRO A 9 -11.32 -8.76 -11.48
N ASN A 10 -11.04 -9.26 -12.67
CA ASN A 10 -11.03 -8.50 -13.90
C ASN A 10 -12.03 -9.10 -14.87
N PHE A 11 -13.08 -8.36 -15.16
CA PHE A 11 -14.19 -8.79 -15.99
C PHE A 11 -14.06 -8.22 -17.40
N SER A 12 -14.32 -9.04 -18.41
CA SER A 12 -14.31 -8.63 -19.83
C SER A 12 -15.63 -7.94 -20.19
N GLU A 13 -15.89 -6.81 -19.54
CA GLU A 13 -16.99 -5.88 -19.80
C GLU A 13 -16.57 -4.51 -19.28
N GLY A 14 -16.70 -3.46 -20.07
CA GLY A 14 -16.35 -2.09 -19.68
C GLY A 14 -17.32 -1.04 -20.22
N ARG A 15 -18.44 -1.45 -20.83
CA ARG A 15 -19.39 -0.59 -21.56
C ARG A 15 -20.79 -0.69 -20.97
N ASP A 16 -21.26 -1.91 -20.69
CA ASP A 16 -22.58 -2.14 -20.09
C ASP A 16 -22.50 -2.05 -18.56
N LEU A 17 -22.81 -0.86 -18.05
CA LEU A 17 -22.84 -0.59 -16.61
C LEU A 17 -23.89 -1.43 -15.86
N ALA A 18 -24.95 -1.91 -16.52
CA ALA A 18 -25.94 -2.77 -15.89
C ALA A 18 -25.41 -4.19 -15.70
N VAL A 19 -24.60 -4.69 -16.63
CA VAL A 19 -23.87 -5.97 -16.45
C VAL A 19 -22.85 -5.85 -15.34
N ILE A 20 -22.05 -4.78 -15.33
CA ILE A 20 -21.05 -4.52 -14.29
C ILE A 20 -21.73 -4.46 -12.92
N LYS A 21 -22.82 -3.70 -12.80
CA LYS A 21 -23.56 -3.56 -11.55
C LYS A 21 -24.13 -4.89 -11.05
N GLN A 22 -24.64 -5.76 -11.93
CA GLN A 22 -25.13 -7.08 -11.51
C GLN A 22 -24.00 -7.97 -10.96
N ILE A 23 -22.78 -7.84 -11.50
CA ILE A 23 -21.60 -8.55 -10.99
C ILE A 23 -21.21 -7.99 -9.60
N THR A 24 -21.19 -6.67 -9.43
CA THR A 24 -20.84 -6.04 -8.14
C THR A 24 -21.91 -6.28 -7.08
N ASP A 25 -23.20 -6.29 -7.44
CA ASP A 25 -24.29 -6.63 -6.52
C ASP A 25 -24.13 -8.06 -5.96
N ALA A 26 -23.57 -8.99 -6.74
CA ALA A 26 -23.28 -10.34 -6.28
C ALA A 26 -22.11 -10.41 -5.28
N ILE A 27 -21.19 -9.45 -5.33
CA ILE A 27 -20.07 -9.27 -4.39
C ILE A 27 -20.61 -8.66 -3.10
N GLU A 28 -21.34 -7.54 -3.20
CA GLU A 28 -21.89 -6.80 -2.04
C GLU A 28 -22.94 -7.60 -1.26
N ALA A 29 -23.61 -8.56 -1.91
CA ALA A 29 -24.52 -9.48 -1.23
C ALA A 29 -23.82 -10.46 -0.25
N VAL A 30 -22.48 -10.53 -0.25
CA VAL A 30 -21.72 -11.36 0.69
C VAL A 30 -21.37 -10.57 1.95
N GLN A 31 -21.97 -10.95 3.08
CA GLN A 31 -21.70 -10.32 4.36
C GLN A 31 -20.22 -10.45 4.75
N GLY A 32 -19.61 -9.34 5.17
CA GLY A 32 -18.20 -9.29 5.55
C GLY A 32 -17.24 -8.96 4.39
N VAL A 33 -17.78 -8.61 3.23
CA VAL A 33 -17.04 -8.04 2.10
C VAL A 33 -17.36 -6.55 1.97
N GLN A 34 -16.33 -5.77 1.69
CA GLN A 34 -16.45 -4.36 1.36
C GLN A 34 -15.94 -4.15 -0.07
N LEU A 35 -16.84 -3.71 -0.95
CA LEU A 35 -16.49 -3.24 -2.29
C LEU A 35 -15.79 -1.89 -2.17
N LEU A 36 -14.55 -1.80 -2.67
CA LEU A 36 -13.73 -0.59 -2.57
C LEU A 36 -13.76 0.24 -3.84
N ASP A 37 -13.64 -0.40 -4.99
CA ASP A 37 -13.52 0.30 -6.27
C ASP A 37 -14.06 -0.54 -7.42
N VAL A 38 -14.63 0.15 -8.41
CA VAL A 38 -15.13 -0.42 -9.67
C VAL A 38 -14.65 0.50 -10.78
N ASP A 39 -13.72 0.01 -11.59
CA ASP A 39 -13.00 0.80 -12.58
C ASP A 39 -13.24 0.25 -14.00
N PRO A 40 -14.33 0.69 -14.67
CA PRO A 40 -14.65 0.28 -16.03
C PRO A 40 -13.88 1.11 -17.06
N GLY A 41 -13.18 0.44 -17.98
CA GLY A 41 -12.59 1.07 -19.16
C GLY A 41 -13.38 0.77 -20.42
N GLU A 42 -13.96 1.80 -21.05
CA GLU A 42 -14.78 1.66 -22.25
C GLU A 42 -13.97 1.13 -23.45
N SER A 43 -12.79 1.71 -23.66
CA SER A 43 -11.84 1.36 -24.72
C SER A 43 -11.21 -0.02 -24.49
N THR A 44 -10.80 -0.32 -23.25
CA THR A 44 -10.29 -1.66 -22.88
C THR A 44 -11.37 -2.74 -22.90
N ASN A 45 -12.64 -2.34 -22.83
CA ASN A 45 -13.81 -3.18 -22.61
C ASN A 45 -13.58 -4.18 -21.46
N ARG A 46 -13.09 -3.64 -20.33
CA ARG A 46 -12.71 -4.39 -19.14
C ARG A 46 -13.02 -3.58 -17.90
N THR A 47 -13.49 -4.25 -16.85
CA THR A 47 -13.69 -3.66 -15.54
C THR A 47 -12.80 -4.34 -14.52
N VAL A 48 -12.03 -3.54 -13.79
CA VAL A 48 -11.30 -3.99 -12.61
C VAL A 48 -12.20 -3.73 -11.41
N VAL A 49 -12.49 -4.78 -10.64
CA VAL A 49 -13.28 -4.66 -9.41
C VAL A 49 -12.38 -5.00 -8.25
N THR A 50 -12.42 -4.19 -7.18
CA THR A 50 -11.59 -4.38 -5.99
C THR A 50 -12.47 -4.47 -4.75
N PHE A 51 -12.29 -5.53 -3.97
CA PHE A 51 -12.97 -5.69 -2.69
C PHE A 51 -12.07 -6.36 -1.66
N ILE A 52 -12.33 -6.07 -0.38
CA ILE A 52 -11.59 -6.60 0.76
C ILE A 52 -12.52 -7.27 1.77
N GLY A 53 -11.93 -8.08 2.64
CA GLY A 53 -12.63 -8.68 3.76
C GLY A 53 -11.81 -9.81 4.39
N GLU A 54 -12.45 -10.55 5.29
CA GLU A 54 -11.86 -11.77 5.82
C GLU A 54 -11.79 -12.87 4.74
N PRO A 55 -10.88 -13.85 4.86
CA PRO A 55 -10.66 -14.83 3.80
C PRO A 55 -11.89 -15.60 3.34
N VAL A 56 -12.79 -16.00 4.25
CA VAL A 56 -13.97 -16.80 3.91
C VAL A 56 -14.99 -16.01 3.08
N PRO A 57 -15.46 -14.82 3.52
CA PRO A 57 -16.33 -13.96 2.71
C PRO A 57 -15.73 -13.60 1.34
N VAL A 58 -14.45 -13.22 1.29
CA VAL A 58 -13.80 -12.80 0.03
C VAL A 58 -13.75 -13.94 -0.99
N LYS A 59 -13.41 -15.17 -0.57
CA LYS A 59 -13.44 -16.35 -1.45
C LYS A 59 -14.83 -16.61 -2.02
N GLU A 60 -15.87 -16.46 -1.20
CA GLU A 60 -17.25 -16.67 -1.63
C GLU A 60 -17.71 -15.58 -2.60
N ALA A 61 -17.40 -14.31 -2.32
CA ALA A 61 -17.70 -13.20 -3.23
C ALA A 61 -16.98 -13.35 -4.57
N ALA A 62 -15.70 -13.72 -4.58
CA ALA A 62 -14.95 -14.00 -5.80
C ALA A 62 -15.64 -15.08 -6.65
N PHE A 63 -15.99 -16.23 -6.05
CA PHE A 63 -16.71 -17.29 -6.75
C PHE A 63 -18.06 -16.82 -7.34
N ARG A 64 -18.87 -16.11 -6.54
CA ARG A 64 -20.17 -15.57 -6.99
C ARG A 64 -20.03 -14.58 -8.13
N ALA A 65 -19.02 -13.73 -8.08
CA ALA A 65 -18.73 -12.76 -9.13
C ALA A 65 -18.34 -13.45 -10.44
N VAL A 66 -17.44 -14.45 -10.40
CA VAL A 66 -17.08 -15.26 -11.58
C VAL A 66 -18.29 -15.99 -12.15
N LYS A 67 -19.11 -16.59 -11.29
CA LYS A 67 -20.36 -17.23 -11.70
C LYS A 67 -21.27 -16.24 -12.43
N LYS A 68 -21.54 -15.09 -11.82
CA LYS A 68 -22.41 -14.05 -12.39
C LYS A 68 -21.86 -13.52 -13.71
N ALA A 69 -20.54 -13.27 -13.80
CA ALA A 69 -19.89 -12.87 -15.04
C ALA A 69 -20.05 -13.90 -16.16
N SER A 70 -19.91 -15.21 -15.85
CA SER A 70 -20.11 -16.28 -16.85
C SER A 70 -21.57 -16.40 -17.34
N GLU A 71 -22.53 -15.97 -16.52
CA GLU A 71 -23.95 -15.91 -16.88
C GLU A 71 -24.27 -14.70 -17.75
N LEU A 72 -23.58 -13.57 -17.58
CA LEU A 72 -23.92 -12.31 -18.24
C LEU A 72 -23.06 -12.00 -19.48
N ILE A 73 -21.78 -12.36 -19.46
CA ILE A 73 -20.80 -12.01 -20.50
C ILE A 73 -20.69 -13.17 -21.50
N ASP A 74 -20.85 -12.84 -22.78
CA ASP A 74 -20.65 -13.76 -23.91
C ASP A 74 -19.34 -13.42 -24.65
N MET A 75 -18.27 -14.14 -24.32
CA MET A 75 -16.93 -13.92 -24.88
C MET A 75 -16.87 -14.08 -26.40
N SER A 76 -17.80 -14.80 -27.02
CA SER A 76 -17.84 -14.94 -28.48
C SER A 76 -18.17 -13.62 -29.19
N LYS A 77 -18.70 -12.64 -28.47
CA LYS A 77 -19.03 -11.29 -28.95
C LYS A 77 -18.13 -10.21 -28.35
N HIS A 78 -17.22 -10.57 -27.45
CA HIS A 78 -16.37 -9.62 -26.76
C HIS A 78 -15.15 -9.21 -27.58
N THR A 79 -14.96 -7.91 -27.70
CA THR A 79 -13.74 -7.29 -28.25
C THR A 79 -13.32 -6.12 -27.37
N GLY A 80 -12.02 -5.94 -27.16
CA GLY A 80 -11.44 -4.81 -26.43
C GLY A 80 -9.95 -4.70 -26.71
N GLU A 81 -9.36 -3.54 -26.43
CA GLU A 81 -7.93 -3.31 -26.68
C GLU A 81 -7.01 -4.09 -25.73
N HIS A 82 -7.51 -4.41 -24.53
CA HIS A 82 -6.75 -5.14 -23.54
C HIS A 82 -6.79 -6.65 -23.79
N ALA A 83 -5.64 -7.31 -23.64
CA ALA A 83 -5.55 -8.76 -23.77
C ALA A 83 -6.47 -9.46 -22.75
N ARG A 84 -7.30 -10.40 -23.24
CA ARG A 84 -8.26 -11.15 -22.43
C ARG A 84 -8.45 -12.57 -22.96
N PHE A 85 -8.80 -13.51 -22.11
CA PHE A 85 -9.17 -14.87 -22.53
C PHE A 85 -10.42 -15.47 -21.86
N GLY A 86 -11.15 -14.69 -21.07
CA GLY A 86 -12.41 -15.14 -20.46
C GLY A 86 -13.28 -14.03 -19.90
N ALA A 87 -14.53 -14.36 -19.59
CA ALA A 87 -15.53 -13.47 -19.02
C ALA A 87 -15.02 -12.86 -17.69
N THR A 88 -14.39 -13.70 -16.87
CA THR A 88 -13.40 -13.26 -15.88
C THR A 88 -12.02 -13.66 -16.39
N ASP A 89 -11.21 -12.66 -16.73
CA ASP A 89 -9.85 -12.87 -17.23
C ASP A 89 -8.92 -13.30 -16.09
N VAL A 90 -8.84 -12.50 -15.03
CA VAL A 90 -8.02 -12.81 -13.85
C VAL A 90 -8.76 -12.59 -12.55
N CYS A 91 -8.48 -13.41 -11.55
CA CYS A 91 -9.01 -13.31 -10.19
C CYS A 91 -7.88 -13.53 -9.15
N PRO A 92 -7.04 -12.50 -8.91
CA PRO A 92 -5.99 -12.53 -7.89
C PRO A 92 -6.52 -12.35 -6.47
N PHE A 93 -5.79 -12.95 -5.52
CA PHE A 93 -5.85 -12.68 -4.09
C PHE A 93 -4.55 -12.03 -3.63
N VAL A 94 -4.66 -11.01 -2.76
CA VAL A 94 -3.52 -10.22 -2.28
C VAL A 94 -3.57 -10.15 -0.75
N PRO A 95 -2.46 -10.43 -0.04
CA PRO A 95 -2.42 -10.27 1.41
C PRO A 95 -2.45 -8.79 1.79
N VAL A 96 -3.36 -8.40 2.69
CA VAL A 96 -3.46 -7.01 3.20
C VAL A 96 -2.98 -6.93 4.66
N SER A 97 -3.56 -7.75 5.54
CA SER A 97 -3.19 -7.78 6.96
C SER A 97 -3.40 -9.15 7.58
N GLY A 98 -2.49 -9.55 8.47
CA GLY A 98 -2.59 -10.80 9.23
C GLY A 98 -2.62 -12.08 8.39
N THR A 99 -2.30 -12.01 7.10
CA THR A 99 -2.37 -13.11 6.13
C THR A 99 -1.09 -13.17 5.32
N THR A 100 -0.56 -14.36 5.05
CA THR A 100 0.66 -14.53 4.24
C THR A 100 0.34 -14.73 2.75
N MET A 101 1.38 -14.63 1.91
CA MET A 101 1.26 -14.91 0.48
C MET A 101 0.90 -16.37 0.21
N GLU A 102 1.45 -17.29 0.99
CA GLU A 102 1.19 -18.73 0.90
C GLU A 102 -0.28 -19.04 1.19
N GLU A 103 -0.85 -18.43 2.24
CA GLU A 103 -2.27 -18.56 2.54
C GLU A 103 -3.14 -18.02 1.38
N CYS A 104 -2.78 -16.87 0.80
CA CYS A 104 -3.48 -16.34 -0.38
C CYS A 104 -3.38 -17.28 -1.59
N ALA A 105 -2.23 -17.94 -1.79
CA ALA A 105 -2.06 -18.93 -2.85
C ALA A 105 -2.94 -20.17 -2.63
N GLU A 106 -3.13 -20.59 -1.38
CA GLU A 106 -4.10 -21.64 -1.03
C GLU A 106 -5.54 -21.20 -1.31
N PHE A 107 -5.92 -19.97 -0.95
CA PHE A 107 -7.23 -19.42 -1.25
C PHE A 107 -7.51 -19.36 -2.76
N ALA A 108 -6.52 -18.95 -3.55
CA ALA A 108 -6.57 -18.97 -5.00
C ALA A 108 -6.80 -20.39 -5.55
N ARG A 109 -6.11 -21.41 -5.00
CA ARG A 109 -6.31 -22.82 -5.39
C ARG A 109 -7.70 -23.33 -5.04
N GLU A 110 -8.23 -22.98 -3.87
CA GLU A 110 -9.58 -23.37 -3.45
C GLU A 110 -10.66 -22.76 -4.36
N VAL A 111 -10.59 -21.46 -4.61
CA VAL A 111 -11.55 -20.76 -5.48
C VAL A 111 -11.42 -21.25 -6.92
N GLY A 112 -10.19 -21.41 -7.42
CA GLY A 112 -9.94 -21.97 -8.74
C GLY A 112 -10.51 -23.38 -8.92
N ARG A 113 -10.40 -24.24 -7.90
CA ARG A 113 -11.02 -25.56 -7.90
C ARG A 113 -12.54 -25.47 -7.99
N ARG A 114 -13.18 -24.66 -7.14
CA ARG A 114 -14.64 -24.45 -7.16
C ARG A 114 -15.12 -23.93 -8.51
N ILE A 115 -14.44 -22.94 -9.09
CA ILE A 115 -14.75 -22.43 -10.44
C ILE A 115 -14.67 -23.57 -11.48
N GLY A 116 -13.59 -24.35 -11.46
CA GLY A 116 -13.39 -25.44 -12.41
C GLY A 116 -14.41 -26.56 -12.28
N GLU A 117 -14.75 -26.96 -11.06
CA GLU A 117 -15.64 -28.08 -10.77
C GLU A 117 -17.12 -27.69 -10.90
N GLU A 118 -17.53 -26.58 -10.29
CA GLU A 118 -18.94 -26.18 -10.22
C GLU A 118 -19.41 -25.45 -11.49
N LEU A 119 -18.57 -24.59 -12.08
CA LEU A 119 -18.92 -23.80 -13.27
C LEU A 119 -18.43 -24.43 -14.57
N ARG A 120 -17.61 -25.48 -14.48
CA ARG A 120 -17.00 -26.16 -15.64
C ARG A 120 -16.21 -25.24 -16.56
N ILE A 121 -15.55 -24.24 -15.98
CA ILE A 121 -14.67 -23.30 -16.70
C ILE A 121 -13.21 -23.81 -16.60
N PRO A 122 -12.42 -23.83 -17.69
CA PRO A 122 -10.99 -24.11 -17.59
C PRO A 122 -10.28 -23.06 -16.73
N VAL A 123 -9.57 -23.49 -15.69
CA VAL A 123 -8.85 -22.59 -14.77
C VAL A 123 -7.34 -22.82 -14.84
N TYR A 124 -6.59 -21.72 -14.93
CA TYR A 124 -5.13 -21.73 -14.84
C TYR A 124 -4.66 -20.98 -13.59
N LEU A 125 -3.83 -21.62 -12.78
CA LEU A 125 -3.21 -20.98 -11.63
C LEU A 125 -1.97 -20.19 -12.06
N TYR A 126 -1.79 -18.99 -11.52
CA TYR A 126 -0.68 -18.11 -11.89
C TYR A 126 -0.03 -17.41 -10.67
N GLU A 127 1.12 -16.76 -10.92
CA GLU A 127 1.99 -16.15 -9.88
C GLU A 127 2.26 -17.15 -8.74
N GLN A 128 2.05 -16.77 -7.47
CA GLN A 128 2.38 -17.60 -6.30
C GLN A 128 1.45 -18.82 -6.14
N ALA A 129 0.34 -18.87 -6.88
CA ALA A 129 -0.53 -20.03 -6.92
C ALA A 129 -0.14 -21.03 -8.03
N ALA A 130 0.73 -20.64 -8.96
CA ALA A 130 1.05 -21.43 -10.15
C ALA A 130 1.49 -22.86 -9.82
N SER A 131 1.00 -23.82 -10.59
CA SER A 131 1.36 -25.24 -10.46
C SER A 131 2.70 -25.58 -11.12
N THR A 132 3.14 -24.77 -12.08
CA THR A 132 4.42 -24.92 -12.77
C THR A 132 5.12 -23.56 -12.91
N PRO A 133 6.46 -23.52 -13.01
CA PRO A 133 7.21 -22.28 -13.19
C PRO A 133 6.76 -21.45 -14.41
N GLU A 134 6.37 -22.11 -15.51
CA GLU A 134 5.95 -21.45 -16.75
C GLU A 134 4.64 -20.67 -16.58
N ARG A 135 3.79 -21.08 -15.64
CA ARG A 135 2.48 -20.46 -15.36
C ARG A 135 2.57 -19.27 -14.40
N GLN A 136 3.71 -19.04 -13.75
CA GLN A 136 3.89 -17.86 -12.90
C GLN A 136 3.61 -16.56 -13.68
N ASN A 137 4.08 -16.49 -14.93
CA ASN A 137 3.88 -15.32 -15.78
C ASN A 137 2.49 -15.33 -16.45
N LEU A 138 1.61 -14.43 -16.00
CA LEU A 138 0.27 -14.24 -16.56
C LEU A 138 0.24 -14.03 -18.08
N ALA A 139 1.24 -13.35 -18.66
CA ALA A 139 1.29 -13.14 -20.11
C ALA A 139 1.53 -14.44 -20.88
N LYS A 140 2.27 -15.40 -20.31
CA LYS A 140 2.40 -16.75 -20.87
C LYS A 140 1.07 -17.51 -20.76
N VAL A 141 0.43 -17.44 -19.59
CA VAL A 141 -0.89 -18.06 -19.36
C VAL A 141 -1.94 -17.52 -20.33
N ARG A 142 -1.96 -16.21 -20.60
CA ARG A 142 -2.88 -15.56 -21.57
C ARG A 142 -2.39 -15.53 -23.02
N ALA A 143 -1.25 -16.14 -23.33
CA ALA A 143 -0.72 -16.14 -24.69
C ALA A 143 -1.74 -16.75 -25.66
N GLY A 144 -2.02 -16.05 -26.75
CA GLY A 144 -3.06 -16.40 -27.72
C GLY A 144 -4.46 -15.85 -27.40
N GLN A 145 -4.68 -15.23 -26.23
CA GLN A 145 -5.97 -14.65 -25.82
C GLN A 145 -7.12 -15.67 -25.87
N TYR A 146 -8.37 -15.19 -25.98
CA TYR A 146 -9.57 -16.02 -26.13
C TYR A 146 -9.50 -16.89 -27.39
N GLU A 147 -9.06 -16.31 -28.52
CA GLU A 147 -9.03 -16.95 -29.83
C GLU A 147 -8.06 -18.15 -29.89
N GLY A 148 -7.00 -18.12 -29.07
CA GLY A 148 -6.02 -19.20 -28.96
C GLY A 148 -6.42 -20.34 -28.03
N LEU A 149 -7.51 -20.21 -27.25
CA LEU A 149 -7.91 -21.22 -26.28
C LEU A 149 -8.20 -22.60 -26.87
N PRO A 150 -8.90 -22.75 -28.02
CA PRO A 150 -9.15 -24.08 -28.59
C PRO A 150 -7.86 -24.86 -28.86
N LYS A 151 -6.83 -24.18 -29.37
CA LYS A 151 -5.51 -24.77 -29.60
C LYS A 151 -4.78 -25.07 -28.29
N LYS A 152 -4.83 -24.14 -27.34
CA LYS A 152 -4.18 -24.28 -26.03
C LYS A 152 -4.76 -25.46 -25.23
N LEU A 153 -6.08 -25.61 -25.19
CA LEU A 153 -6.75 -26.67 -24.44
C LEU A 153 -6.55 -28.07 -25.06
N ALA A 154 -6.22 -28.12 -26.35
CA ALA A 154 -5.86 -29.37 -27.04
C ALA A 154 -4.41 -29.81 -26.76
N ASP A 155 -3.56 -28.90 -26.28
CA ASP A 155 -2.16 -29.20 -25.94
C ASP A 155 -2.06 -29.79 -24.53
N PRO A 156 -1.59 -31.05 -24.36
CA PRO A 156 -1.42 -31.67 -23.04
C PRO A 156 -0.53 -30.87 -22.08
N ALA A 157 0.46 -30.11 -22.59
CA ALA A 157 1.32 -29.26 -21.77
C ALA A 157 0.55 -28.09 -21.12
N TRP A 158 -0.55 -27.67 -21.75
CA TRP A 158 -1.42 -26.60 -21.30
C TRP A 158 -2.76 -27.09 -20.76
N LYS A 159 -2.81 -28.33 -20.25
CA LYS A 159 -3.97 -28.83 -19.50
C LYS A 159 -4.29 -27.88 -18.32
N PRO A 160 -5.55 -27.41 -18.16
CA PRO A 160 -5.91 -26.51 -17.07
C PRO A 160 -5.68 -27.19 -15.70
N ASP A 161 -5.40 -26.37 -14.69
CA ASP A 161 -5.20 -26.82 -13.31
C ASP A 161 -6.49 -27.40 -12.71
N PHE A 162 -7.61 -26.74 -13.00
CA PHE A 162 -8.94 -27.18 -12.61
C PHE A 162 -9.93 -27.02 -13.76
N GLY A 163 -11.02 -27.78 -13.68
CA GLY A 163 -12.06 -27.79 -14.70
C GLY A 163 -11.71 -28.61 -15.96
N PRO A 164 -12.63 -28.70 -16.92
CA PRO A 164 -12.44 -29.52 -18.11
C PRO A 164 -11.46 -28.86 -19.09
N ALA A 165 -10.64 -29.67 -19.77
CA ALA A 165 -9.85 -29.24 -20.93
C ALA A 165 -10.74 -29.11 -22.20
N VAL A 166 -11.87 -28.40 -22.07
CA VAL A 166 -12.87 -28.24 -23.13
C VAL A 166 -13.11 -26.75 -23.32
N PHE A 167 -13.09 -26.31 -24.59
CA PHE A 167 -13.31 -24.91 -24.90
C PHE A 167 -14.75 -24.50 -24.57
N ASN A 168 -14.88 -23.53 -23.66
CA ASN A 168 -16.14 -22.90 -23.32
C ASN A 168 -16.26 -21.59 -24.10
N SER A 169 -17.06 -21.57 -25.17
CA SER A 169 -17.19 -20.39 -26.04
C SER A 169 -17.84 -19.19 -25.35
N ARG A 170 -18.70 -19.42 -24.36
CA ARG A 170 -19.37 -18.33 -23.64
C ARG A 170 -18.44 -17.66 -22.64
N SER A 171 -17.75 -18.44 -21.79
CA SER A 171 -16.96 -17.90 -20.69
C SER A 171 -15.46 -17.82 -20.96
N GLY A 172 -14.92 -18.54 -21.94
CA GLY A 172 -13.48 -18.70 -22.12
C GLY A 172 -12.83 -19.46 -20.96
N ALA A 173 -11.66 -18.99 -20.52
CA ALA A 173 -10.89 -19.53 -19.39
C ALA A 173 -10.62 -18.44 -18.34
N THR A 174 -10.36 -18.84 -17.10
CA THR A 174 -10.06 -17.90 -16.00
C THR A 174 -8.70 -18.20 -15.39
N ALA A 175 -7.88 -17.17 -15.20
CA ALA A 175 -6.65 -17.27 -14.41
C ALA A 175 -6.91 -16.86 -12.95
N VAL A 176 -6.53 -17.71 -11.99
CA VAL A 176 -6.71 -17.46 -10.55
C VAL A 176 -5.34 -17.51 -9.89
N GLY A 177 -5.01 -16.56 -9.04
CA GLY A 177 -3.64 -16.47 -8.52
C GLY A 177 -3.54 -15.75 -7.20
N ALA A 178 -2.33 -15.74 -6.65
CA ALA A 178 -1.96 -14.92 -5.52
C ALA A 178 -0.71 -14.13 -5.87
N ARG A 179 -0.70 -12.85 -5.53
CA ARG A 179 0.40 -11.93 -5.87
C ARG A 179 0.53 -10.83 -4.84
N GLU A 180 1.70 -10.21 -4.84
CA GLU A 180 1.90 -8.96 -4.12
C GLU A 180 0.95 -7.87 -4.64
N PHE A 181 0.74 -6.85 -3.80
CA PHE A 181 -0.02 -5.67 -4.17
C PHE A 181 0.62 -5.04 -5.42
N LEU A 182 -0.21 -4.74 -6.42
CA LEU A 182 0.24 -4.19 -7.69
C LEU A 182 -0.43 -2.84 -7.88
N ILE A 183 0.37 -1.81 -8.12
CA ILE A 183 -0.15 -0.48 -8.48
C ILE A 183 -0.20 -0.41 -10.00
N ALA A 184 -1.41 -0.31 -10.54
CA ALA A 184 -1.63 0.01 -11.95
C ALA A 184 -1.63 1.54 -12.09
N TYR A 185 -0.66 2.05 -12.85
CA TYR A 185 -0.35 3.48 -12.90
C TYR A 185 -0.13 3.91 -14.35
N ASN A 186 -0.93 4.84 -14.84
CA ASN A 186 -0.83 5.36 -16.20
C ASN A 186 -0.28 6.79 -16.18
N ILE A 187 0.53 7.14 -17.18
CA ILE A 187 1.09 8.49 -17.36
C ILE A 187 0.65 9.02 -18.72
N ASN A 188 -0.03 10.17 -18.75
CA ASN A 188 -0.59 10.73 -19.98
C ASN A 188 0.41 11.64 -20.68
N LEU A 189 0.46 11.58 -22.01
CA LEU A 189 1.35 12.36 -22.85
C LEU A 189 0.52 13.25 -23.79
N ASN A 190 1.00 14.46 -24.09
CA ASN A 190 0.35 15.40 -25.02
C ASN A 190 0.47 15.02 -26.51
N THR A 191 0.33 13.74 -26.85
CA THR A 191 0.43 13.22 -28.21
C THR A 191 -0.48 12.01 -28.36
N THR A 192 -1.04 11.76 -29.55
CA THR A 192 -1.73 10.49 -29.87
C THR A 192 -0.79 9.45 -30.47
N ASP A 193 0.49 9.79 -30.67
CA ASP A 193 1.46 8.87 -31.24
C ASP A 193 2.00 7.89 -30.19
N ARG A 194 1.40 6.69 -30.21
CA ARG A 194 1.77 5.55 -29.37
C ARG A 194 3.27 5.21 -29.39
N ARG A 195 4.01 5.57 -30.45
CA ARG A 195 5.44 5.25 -30.55
C ARG A 195 6.22 5.90 -29.40
N TYR A 196 5.89 7.13 -29.05
CA TYR A 196 6.58 7.82 -27.96
C TYR A 196 6.29 7.23 -26.59
N ALA A 197 5.04 6.84 -26.34
CA ALA A 197 4.67 6.14 -25.12
C ALA A 197 5.43 4.81 -24.99
N ASN A 198 5.54 4.03 -26.08
CA ASN A 198 6.30 2.79 -26.08
C ASN A 198 7.80 3.04 -25.88
N GLU A 199 8.37 4.06 -26.52
CA GLU A 199 9.78 4.40 -26.35
C GLU A 199 10.12 4.67 -24.88
N ILE A 200 9.30 5.46 -24.20
CA ILE A 200 9.50 5.78 -22.78
C ILE A 200 9.25 4.53 -21.93
N ALA A 201 8.15 3.81 -22.17
CA ALA A 201 7.79 2.59 -21.44
C ALA A 201 8.90 1.52 -21.50
N TYR A 202 9.52 1.36 -22.66
CA TYR A 202 10.57 0.37 -22.87
C TYR A 202 11.90 0.76 -22.24
N GLU A 203 12.15 2.06 -22.05
CA GLU A 203 13.32 2.55 -21.33
C GLU A 203 13.16 2.35 -19.82
N ILE A 204 11.96 2.51 -19.27
CA ILE A 204 11.74 2.43 -17.82
C ILE A 204 11.43 1.01 -17.31
N ARG A 205 10.69 0.19 -18.07
CA ARG A 205 10.25 -1.14 -17.59
C ARG A 205 11.41 -2.12 -17.44
N GLU A 206 11.29 -3.07 -16.52
CA GLU A 206 12.33 -4.06 -16.19
C GLU A 206 12.81 -4.89 -17.37
N ARG A 207 11.86 -5.31 -18.23
CA ARG A 207 12.16 -6.07 -19.45
C ARG A 207 13.05 -5.28 -20.42
N GLY A 208 13.07 -3.95 -20.30
CA GLY A 208 13.80 -3.06 -21.17
C GLY A 208 13.31 -3.14 -22.62
N ARG A 209 14.28 -3.07 -23.52
CA ARG A 209 14.09 -2.95 -24.97
C ARG A 209 15.13 -3.73 -25.74
N TRP A 210 14.90 -3.93 -27.04
CA TRP A 210 15.96 -4.45 -27.90
C TRP A 210 17.07 -3.42 -28.06
N LYS A 211 18.32 -3.88 -27.98
CA LYS A 211 19.49 -3.07 -28.26
C LYS A 211 19.45 -2.64 -29.72
N ARG A 212 19.71 -1.36 -29.96
CA ARG A 212 19.88 -0.77 -31.29
C ARG A 212 21.16 0.04 -31.37
N ILE A 213 21.71 0.11 -32.57
CA ILE A 213 22.93 0.86 -32.90
C ILE A 213 22.71 1.74 -34.15
N GLY A 214 23.66 2.61 -34.46
CA GLY A 214 23.58 3.51 -35.61
C GLY A 214 22.73 4.74 -35.31
N ASN A 215 21.65 4.93 -36.05
CA ASN A 215 20.80 6.13 -35.95
C ASN A 215 19.82 6.08 -34.77
N VAL A 216 20.35 6.07 -33.55
CA VAL A 216 19.55 5.97 -32.31
C VAL A 216 19.17 7.33 -31.72
N GLU A 217 19.71 8.44 -32.24
CA GLU A 217 19.44 9.79 -31.75
C GLU A 217 18.64 10.62 -32.78
N PRO A 218 17.64 11.41 -32.37
CA PRO A 218 17.09 11.53 -31.00
C PRO A 218 16.11 10.40 -30.64
N PHE A 219 15.88 9.44 -31.55
CA PHE A 219 14.85 8.41 -31.40
C PHE A 219 15.42 7.00 -31.58
N TYR A 220 15.55 6.29 -30.46
CA TYR A 220 16.22 4.99 -30.40
C TYR A 220 15.59 3.95 -31.34
N TYR A 221 14.27 3.98 -31.56
CA TYR A 221 13.61 3.06 -32.50
C TYR A 221 14.08 3.14 -33.96
N LYS A 222 14.77 4.22 -34.36
CA LYS A 222 15.30 4.39 -35.72
C LYS A 222 16.59 3.61 -35.98
N GLY A 223 17.30 3.20 -34.93
CA GLY A 223 18.54 2.43 -35.06
C GLY A 223 18.29 0.98 -35.48
N ASP A 224 19.34 0.31 -35.93
CA ASP A 224 19.27 -1.09 -36.35
C ASP A 224 19.31 -2.01 -35.13
N VAL A 225 18.45 -3.04 -35.12
CA VAL A 225 18.39 -4.01 -34.03
C VAL A 225 19.66 -4.86 -34.03
N VAL A 226 20.28 -5.00 -32.87
CA VAL A 226 21.41 -5.92 -32.66
C VAL A 226 20.86 -7.31 -32.37
N TYR A 227 21.35 -8.31 -33.09
CA TYR A 227 21.00 -9.71 -32.90
C TYR A 227 22.22 -10.48 -32.37
N PHE A 228 21.97 -11.56 -31.64
CA PHE A 228 23.02 -12.52 -31.30
C PHE A 228 23.47 -13.26 -32.56
N GLU A 229 24.79 -13.38 -32.74
CA GLU A 229 25.41 -14.15 -33.82
C GLU A 229 26.28 -15.26 -33.22
N ASP A 230 26.50 -16.34 -33.96
CA ASP A 230 27.39 -17.41 -33.51
C ASP A 230 28.80 -16.88 -33.23
N GLY A 231 29.29 -17.09 -32.01
CA GLY A 231 30.59 -16.60 -31.55
C GLY A 231 30.65 -15.09 -31.25
N LYS A 232 29.51 -14.37 -31.28
CA LYS A 232 29.42 -12.95 -30.87
C LYS A 232 28.20 -12.71 -30.01
N TYR A 233 28.45 -12.64 -28.70
CA TYR A 233 27.45 -12.38 -27.67
C TYR A 233 27.59 -10.94 -27.19
N ALA A 234 26.89 -10.03 -27.86
CA ALA A 234 26.91 -8.61 -27.52
C ALA A 234 26.16 -8.35 -26.20
N ASP A 235 26.76 -7.50 -25.36
CA ASP A 235 26.11 -6.99 -24.16
C ASP A 235 24.99 -6.00 -24.52
N GLY A 236 23.93 -6.01 -23.71
CA GLY A 236 22.77 -5.15 -23.90
C GLY A 236 23.01 -3.67 -23.62
N ASN A 237 23.92 -3.38 -22.68
CA ASN A 237 24.03 -2.09 -22.00
C ASN A 237 25.33 -1.34 -22.35
N SER A 238 26.24 -1.97 -23.08
CA SER A 238 27.54 -1.43 -23.48
C SER A 238 27.95 -1.95 -24.87
N ASP A 239 29.07 -1.49 -25.39
CA ASP A 239 29.63 -1.97 -26.67
C ASP A 239 30.45 -3.27 -26.54
N PHE A 240 30.46 -3.90 -25.37
CA PHE A 240 31.17 -5.16 -25.15
C PHE A 240 30.54 -6.31 -25.96
N VAL A 241 31.38 -7.17 -26.53
CA VAL A 241 30.99 -8.38 -27.27
C VAL A 241 31.88 -9.53 -26.83
N ALA A 242 31.25 -10.58 -26.28
CA ALA A 242 31.92 -11.79 -25.83
C ALA A 242 31.96 -12.87 -26.92
N GLY A 243 32.90 -13.81 -26.80
CA GLY A 243 32.99 -14.98 -27.67
C GLY A 243 31.97 -16.08 -27.32
N SER A 244 31.51 -16.12 -26.06
CA SER A 244 30.47 -17.06 -25.60
C SER A 244 29.48 -16.39 -24.63
N PHE A 245 28.34 -17.05 -24.39
CA PHE A 245 27.36 -16.54 -23.44
C PHE A 245 27.87 -16.60 -21.99
N GLU A 246 28.70 -17.57 -21.64
CA GLU A 246 29.33 -17.68 -20.31
C GLU A 246 30.25 -16.47 -20.04
N GLU A 247 31.04 -16.08 -21.04
CA GLU A 247 31.89 -14.89 -20.93
C GLU A 247 31.05 -13.61 -20.82
N LEU A 248 29.97 -13.50 -21.60
CA LEU A 248 29.03 -12.38 -21.47
C LEU A 248 28.39 -12.34 -20.08
N ALA A 249 27.95 -13.48 -19.54
CA ALA A 249 27.35 -13.57 -18.22
C ALA A 249 28.35 -13.21 -17.11
N ALA A 250 29.62 -13.62 -17.24
CA ALA A 250 30.68 -13.24 -16.31
C ALA A 250 30.98 -11.74 -16.35
N PHE A 251 31.04 -11.15 -17.55
CA PHE A 251 31.13 -9.70 -17.73
C PHE A 251 29.95 -8.98 -17.09
N TYR A 252 28.73 -9.42 -17.38
CA TYR A 252 27.50 -8.81 -16.88
C TYR A 252 27.43 -8.84 -15.34
N LYS A 253 27.77 -9.97 -14.72
CA LYS A 253 27.84 -10.10 -13.26
C LYS A 253 28.91 -9.20 -12.65
N LYS A 254 30.07 -9.08 -13.27
CA LYS A 254 31.15 -8.21 -12.79
C LYS A 254 30.80 -6.73 -12.91
N THR A 255 30.16 -6.34 -14.01
CA THR A 255 29.87 -4.93 -14.34
C THR A 255 28.60 -4.42 -13.66
N TYR A 256 27.55 -5.24 -13.61
CA TYR A 256 26.21 -4.84 -13.15
C TYR A 256 25.77 -5.55 -11.86
N GLY A 257 26.54 -6.51 -11.35
CA GLY A 257 26.23 -7.21 -10.10
C GLY A 257 25.06 -8.19 -10.17
N ALA A 258 24.54 -8.49 -11.36
CA ALA A 258 23.35 -9.30 -11.57
C ALA A 258 23.64 -10.58 -12.39
N ASP A 259 22.77 -11.59 -12.28
CA ASP A 259 22.89 -12.84 -13.02
C ASP A 259 22.18 -12.75 -14.38
N LEU A 260 22.95 -12.86 -15.46
CA LEU A 260 22.42 -12.76 -16.83
C LEU A 260 21.57 -13.97 -17.23
N TYR A 261 21.87 -15.18 -16.73
CA TYR A 261 21.06 -16.37 -17.01
C TYR A 261 19.68 -16.22 -16.39
N GLU A 262 19.62 -15.80 -15.13
CA GLU A 262 18.35 -15.55 -14.45
C GLU A 262 17.55 -14.45 -15.14
N ARG A 263 18.22 -13.35 -15.50
CA ARG A 263 17.61 -12.24 -16.24
C ARG A 263 17.01 -12.67 -17.57
N TYR A 264 17.74 -13.45 -18.37
CA TYR A 264 17.27 -13.85 -19.68
C TYR A 264 16.10 -14.84 -19.57
N ARG A 265 16.15 -15.77 -18.62
CA ARG A 265 15.04 -16.67 -18.32
C ARG A 265 13.79 -15.91 -17.85
N SER A 266 13.96 -14.87 -17.02
CA SER A 266 12.82 -14.08 -16.50
C SER A 266 12.07 -13.33 -17.59
N ILE A 267 12.76 -12.87 -18.64
CA ILE A 267 12.15 -12.24 -19.83
C ILE A 267 11.75 -13.25 -20.93
N GLY A 268 11.89 -14.55 -20.65
CA GLY A 268 11.45 -15.63 -21.55
C GLY A 268 12.42 -15.94 -22.69
N LEU A 269 13.70 -15.61 -22.54
CA LEU A 269 14.77 -16.06 -23.40
C LEU A 269 15.39 -17.34 -22.85
N ASP A 270 15.81 -18.21 -23.76
CA ASP A 270 16.58 -19.40 -23.45
C ASP A 270 18.07 -19.08 -23.68
N PRO A 271 18.90 -19.06 -22.61
CA PRO A 271 20.34 -18.83 -22.73
C PRO A 271 21.06 -19.78 -23.68
N GLU A 272 20.51 -20.97 -23.91
CA GLU A 272 21.09 -21.98 -24.80
C GLU A 272 20.67 -21.79 -26.27
N SER A 273 19.69 -20.90 -26.54
CA SER A 273 19.10 -20.69 -27.86
C SER A 273 18.91 -19.20 -28.17
N LEU A 274 20.03 -18.48 -28.27
CA LEU A 274 20.05 -17.03 -28.48
C LEU A 274 20.35 -16.60 -29.91
N THR A 275 21.10 -17.37 -30.71
CA THR A 275 21.48 -16.98 -32.09
C THR A 275 20.25 -16.59 -32.92
N GLY A 276 20.34 -15.44 -33.59
CA GLY A 276 19.25 -14.86 -34.38
C GLY A 276 18.16 -14.15 -33.56
N ARG A 277 18.25 -14.15 -32.23
CA ARG A 277 17.35 -13.37 -31.36
C ARG A 277 17.91 -11.96 -31.11
N PRO A 278 17.04 -10.96 -30.89
CA PRO A 278 17.47 -9.63 -30.50
C PRO A 278 18.22 -9.63 -29.16
N VAL A 279 19.28 -8.83 -29.08
CA VAL A 279 19.95 -8.50 -27.82
C VAL A 279 19.05 -7.54 -27.04
N TYR A 280 18.96 -7.72 -25.72
CA TYR A 280 18.14 -6.86 -24.86
C TYR A 280 19.01 -5.88 -24.07
N LYS A 281 18.68 -4.60 -24.18
CA LYS A 281 19.12 -3.52 -23.30
C LYS A 281 18.18 -3.45 -22.10
N ASP A 282 18.75 -3.26 -20.91
CA ASP A 282 18.00 -3.23 -19.67
C ASP A 282 17.23 -1.92 -19.50
N GLY A 283 16.08 -2.02 -18.83
CA GLY A 283 15.34 -0.83 -18.43
C GLY A 283 15.83 -0.27 -17.11
N MET A 284 15.39 0.95 -16.80
CA MET A 284 15.84 1.71 -15.63
C MET A 284 15.37 1.14 -14.29
N PHE A 285 14.20 0.48 -14.25
CA PHE A 285 13.59 0.01 -13.00
C PHE A 285 13.32 -1.50 -13.02
N THR A 286 13.42 -2.15 -11.87
CA THR A 286 12.97 -3.53 -11.65
C THR A 286 11.58 -3.57 -11.03
N HIS A 287 10.88 -4.70 -11.11
CA HIS A 287 9.48 -4.83 -10.64
C HIS A 287 8.51 -3.84 -11.30
N LEU A 288 8.82 -3.44 -12.53
CA LEU A 288 8.03 -2.51 -13.33
C LEU A 288 7.75 -3.12 -14.71
N LYS A 289 6.49 -3.37 -15.01
CA LYS A 289 6.03 -3.74 -16.35
C LYS A 289 5.41 -2.51 -17.00
N GLY A 290 5.60 -2.37 -18.31
CA GLY A 290 5.15 -1.16 -19.01
C GLY A 290 4.92 -1.35 -20.50
N ILE A 291 3.95 -0.61 -21.03
CA ILE A 291 3.65 -0.52 -22.47
C ILE A 291 3.04 0.86 -22.80
N GLY A 292 3.19 1.30 -24.05
CA GLY A 292 2.51 2.48 -24.57
C GLY A 292 1.25 2.12 -25.35
N TRP A 293 0.18 2.89 -25.14
CA TRP A 293 -1.11 2.76 -25.82
C TRP A 293 -1.75 4.13 -26.06
N VAL A 294 -2.88 4.17 -26.76
CA VAL A 294 -3.67 5.38 -27.00
C VAL A 294 -5.00 5.19 -26.31
N VAL A 295 -5.45 6.20 -25.58
CA VAL A 295 -6.76 6.23 -24.95
C VAL A 295 -7.61 7.21 -25.71
N ASP A 296 -8.64 6.70 -26.40
CA ASP A 296 -9.53 7.50 -27.23
C ASP A 296 -10.33 8.50 -26.40
N ASP A 297 -10.77 8.09 -25.20
CA ASP A 297 -11.56 8.92 -24.26
C ASP A 297 -10.83 10.21 -23.84
N TYR A 298 -9.50 10.12 -23.74
CA TYR A 298 -8.63 11.25 -23.40
C TYR A 298 -7.95 11.87 -24.64
N ASN A 299 -8.18 11.29 -25.83
CA ASN A 299 -7.51 11.62 -27.08
C ASN A 299 -5.99 11.81 -26.93
N CYS A 300 -5.34 10.89 -26.20
CA CYS A 300 -3.93 10.97 -25.88
C CYS A 300 -3.28 9.59 -25.72
N ALA A 301 -1.96 9.55 -25.87
CA ALA A 301 -1.15 8.38 -25.63
C ALA A 301 -0.81 8.31 -24.13
N GLN A 302 -0.79 7.09 -23.62
CA GLN A 302 -0.47 6.80 -22.23
C GLN A 302 0.70 5.82 -22.15
N ILE A 303 1.52 5.99 -21.12
CA ILE A 303 2.44 4.96 -20.66
C ILE A 303 1.71 4.19 -19.55
N SER A 304 1.24 2.98 -19.85
CA SER A 304 0.58 2.12 -18.87
C SER A 304 1.60 1.26 -18.14
N LEU A 305 1.60 1.35 -16.81
CA LEU A 305 2.59 0.73 -15.94
C LEU A 305 1.93 -0.15 -14.89
N ASN A 306 2.59 -1.25 -14.58
CA ASN A 306 2.23 -2.12 -13.47
C ASN A 306 3.47 -2.27 -12.58
N MET A 307 3.40 -1.70 -11.38
CA MET A 307 4.40 -1.84 -10.34
C MET A 307 4.09 -3.08 -9.53
N THR A 308 4.87 -4.14 -9.72
CA THR A 308 4.68 -5.40 -8.99
C THR A 308 5.26 -5.36 -7.59
N ASN A 309 6.09 -4.36 -7.28
CA ASN A 309 6.60 -4.10 -5.93
C ASN A 309 6.93 -2.61 -5.76
N TYR A 310 6.00 -1.86 -5.17
CA TYR A 310 6.15 -0.41 -4.97
C TYR A 310 7.23 -0.05 -3.93
N LYS A 311 7.65 -1.00 -3.09
CA LYS A 311 8.71 -0.80 -2.10
C LYS A 311 10.10 -0.81 -2.72
N VAL A 312 10.24 -1.42 -3.90
CA VAL A 312 11.49 -1.43 -4.67
C VAL A 312 11.48 -0.33 -5.73
N THR A 313 10.36 -0.16 -6.45
CA THR A 313 10.21 0.87 -7.48
C THR A 313 9.03 1.77 -7.14
N ALA A 314 9.34 3.00 -6.72
CA ALA A 314 8.35 3.95 -6.23
C ALA A 314 7.62 4.69 -7.38
N PRO A 315 6.29 4.93 -7.26
CA PRO A 315 5.50 5.69 -8.23
C PRO A 315 6.07 7.05 -8.63
N ALA A 316 6.51 7.83 -7.65
CA ALA A 316 7.05 9.16 -7.90
C ALA A 316 8.34 9.13 -8.73
N GLU A 317 9.25 8.19 -8.47
CA GLU A 317 10.51 8.08 -9.21
C GLU A 317 10.29 7.70 -10.68
N VAL A 318 9.35 6.77 -10.92
CA VAL A 318 8.98 6.35 -12.27
C VAL A 318 8.33 7.50 -13.04
N LEU A 319 7.46 8.29 -12.39
CA LEU A 319 6.87 9.47 -13.02
C LEU A 319 7.93 10.50 -13.40
N GLU A 320 8.90 10.78 -12.51
CA GLU A 320 9.97 11.75 -12.78
C GLU A 320 10.91 11.29 -13.89
N ALA A 321 11.22 9.98 -13.95
CA ALA A 321 11.97 9.41 -15.07
C ALA A 321 11.20 9.53 -16.39
N ALA A 322 9.89 9.24 -16.39
CA ALA A 322 9.04 9.39 -17.55
C ALA A 322 8.93 10.86 -18.00
N ARG A 323 8.79 11.82 -17.07
CA ARG A 323 8.81 13.27 -17.34
C ARG A 323 10.10 13.70 -18.02
N LYS A 324 11.25 13.25 -17.51
CA LYS A 324 12.56 13.54 -18.11
C LYS A 324 12.66 12.97 -19.54
N LEU A 325 12.33 11.70 -19.72
CA LEU A 325 12.39 11.02 -21.03
C LEU A 325 11.40 11.62 -22.05
N ALA A 326 10.22 12.05 -21.60
CA ALA A 326 9.26 12.76 -22.43
C ALA A 326 9.81 14.13 -22.88
N MET A 327 10.38 14.90 -21.94
CA MET A 327 10.97 16.21 -22.22
C MET A 327 12.11 16.15 -23.25
N GLU A 328 13.00 15.14 -23.14
CA GLU A 328 14.07 14.89 -24.13
C GLU A 328 13.54 14.65 -25.55
N ARG A 329 12.27 14.26 -25.68
CA ARG A 329 11.58 14.00 -26.95
C ARG A 329 10.64 15.12 -27.37
N GLY A 330 10.62 16.24 -26.65
CA GLY A 330 9.70 17.36 -26.90
C GLY A 330 8.24 17.09 -26.52
N ILE A 331 8.01 16.11 -25.63
CA ILE A 331 6.68 15.68 -25.18
C ILE A 331 6.46 16.13 -23.75
N VAL A 332 5.22 16.52 -23.46
CA VAL A 332 4.78 16.95 -22.15
C VAL A 332 3.94 15.84 -21.51
N VAL A 333 4.28 15.49 -20.28
CA VAL A 333 3.41 14.68 -19.42
C VAL A 333 2.29 15.57 -18.90
N THR A 334 1.03 15.20 -19.15
CA THR A 334 -0.15 16.03 -18.86
C THR A 334 -0.92 15.58 -17.61
N GLY A 335 -0.42 14.59 -16.90
CA GLY A 335 -1.08 14.01 -15.73
C GLY A 335 -0.75 12.54 -15.59
N SER A 336 -1.32 11.92 -14.56
CA SER A 336 -1.24 10.48 -14.35
C SER A 336 -2.51 9.97 -13.67
N GLU A 337 -2.66 8.66 -13.63
CA GLU A 337 -3.86 7.99 -13.15
C GLU A 337 -3.48 6.71 -12.41
N VAL A 338 -4.15 6.47 -11.28
CA VAL A 338 -4.12 5.16 -10.62
C VAL A 338 -5.38 4.42 -11.05
N VAL A 339 -5.19 3.25 -11.68
CA VAL A 339 -6.27 2.33 -12.02
C VAL A 339 -6.49 1.41 -10.83
N GLY A 340 -7.73 1.30 -10.35
CA GLY A 340 -8.01 0.63 -9.08
C GLY A 340 -7.62 1.48 -7.87
N VAL A 341 -6.94 0.87 -6.91
CA VAL A 341 -6.58 1.44 -5.60
C VAL A 341 -5.07 1.42 -5.37
N VAL A 342 -4.59 2.25 -4.44
CA VAL A 342 -3.16 2.39 -4.10
C VAL A 342 -2.93 2.32 -2.59
N PRO A 343 -1.84 1.69 -2.09
CA PRO A 343 -1.57 1.63 -0.66
C PRO A 343 -1.14 2.99 -0.12
N PHE A 344 -1.57 3.30 1.09
CA PHE A 344 -1.17 4.52 1.80
C PHE A 344 0.36 4.67 1.86
N GLU A 345 1.10 3.59 2.11
CA GLU A 345 2.56 3.63 2.17
C GLU A 345 3.18 4.15 0.86
N ALA A 346 2.68 3.72 -0.30
CA ALA A 346 3.15 4.19 -1.60
C ALA A 346 2.87 5.69 -1.80
N MET A 347 1.68 6.14 -1.41
CA MET A 347 1.29 7.56 -1.48
C MET A 347 2.06 8.41 -0.47
N GLN A 348 2.36 7.87 0.72
CA GLN A 348 3.17 8.53 1.74
C GLN A 348 4.61 8.69 1.26
N GLN A 349 5.21 7.65 0.67
CA GLN A 349 6.53 7.70 0.06
C GLN A 349 6.57 8.77 -1.05
N ALA A 350 5.58 8.79 -1.95
CA ALA A 350 5.49 9.79 -3.01
C ALA A 350 5.32 11.22 -2.47
N GLY A 351 4.46 11.42 -1.47
CA GLY A 351 4.24 12.73 -0.86
C GLY A 351 5.50 13.26 -0.19
N ARG A 352 6.18 12.42 0.60
CA ARG A 352 7.46 12.78 1.23
C ARG A 352 8.57 13.03 0.21
N PHE A 353 8.60 12.27 -0.89
CA PHE A 353 9.53 12.50 -2.00
C PHE A 353 9.39 13.92 -2.57
N TYR A 354 8.16 14.35 -2.86
CA TYR A 354 7.91 15.70 -3.39
C TYR A 354 8.11 16.79 -2.35
N LEU A 355 7.69 16.58 -1.10
CA LEU A 355 7.97 17.52 0.01
C LEU A 355 9.48 17.78 0.15
N ARG A 356 10.31 16.73 0.07
CA ARG A 356 11.78 16.88 0.09
C ARG A 356 12.32 17.70 -1.07
N ARG A 357 11.82 17.47 -2.28
CA ARG A 357 12.20 18.28 -3.45
C ARG A 357 11.79 19.74 -3.31
N MET A 358 10.68 20.01 -2.64
CA MET A 358 10.18 21.36 -2.36
C MET A 358 10.86 22.02 -1.14
N GLN A 359 11.79 21.33 -0.45
CA GLN A 359 12.35 21.77 0.84
C GLN A 359 11.24 22.10 1.86
N LYS A 360 10.25 21.21 1.97
CA LYS A 360 9.12 21.28 2.90
C LYS A 360 9.15 20.12 3.88
N SER A 361 8.55 20.33 5.04
CA SER A 361 8.52 19.29 6.08
C SER A 361 7.80 18.03 5.62
N THR A 362 8.41 16.88 5.88
CA THR A 362 7.80 15.56 5.63
C THR A 362 6.94 15.06 6.79
N GLY A 363 6.97 15.75 7.94
CA GLY A 363 6.22 15.43 9.15
C GLY A 363 4.96 16.29 9.33
N ILE A 364 4.11 16.29 8.31
CA ILE A 364 2.76 16.89 8.33
C ILE A 364 1.70 15.78 8.46
N PRO A 365 0.42 16.10 8.75
CA PRO A 365 -0.64 15.09 8.84
C PRO A 365 -0.69 14.15 7.62
N ALA A 366 -0.97 12.87 7.85
CA ALA A 366 -0.94 11.82 6.83
C ALA A 366 -1.75 12.18 5.57
N ARG A 367 -2.94 12.77 5.76
CA ARG A 367 -3.80 13.20 4.66
C ARG A 367 -3.16 14.32 3.82
N ASP A 368 -2.40 15.22 4.43
CA ASP A 368 -1.72 16.32 3.73
C ASP A 368 -0.50 15.82 2.95
N VAL A 369 0.21 14.81 3.47
CA VAL A 369 1.26 14.12 2.71
C VAL A 369 0.68 13.47 1.46
N VAL A 370 -0.44 12.76 1.59
CA VAL A 370 -1.13 12.12 0.46
C VAL A 370 -1.66 13.18 -0.52
N ALA A 371 -2.26 14.27 -0.03
CA ALA A 371 -2.72 15.36 -0.87
C ALA A 371 -1.57 15.99 -1.69
N THR A 372 -0.39 16.12 -1.08
CA THR A 372 0.82 16.57 -1.78
C THR A 372 1.21 15.60 -2.89
N ALA A 373 1.17 14.29 -2.65
CA ALA A 373 1.43 13.28 -3.67
C ALA A 373 0.44 13.38 -4.84
N VAL A 374 -0.86 13.43 -4.52
CA VAL A 374 -1.96 13.56 -5.50
C VAL A 374 -1.74 14.77 -6.41
N GLN A 375 -1.42 15.92 -5.82
CA GLN A 375 -1.18 17.15 -6.57
C GLN A 375 0.09 17.08 -7.41
N ALA A 376 1.22 16.64 -6.85
CA ALA A 376 2.51 16.64 -7.53
C ALA A 376 2.60 15.61 -8.66
N MET A 377 1.89 14.49 -8.51
CA MET A 377 1.79 13.44 -9.52
C MET A 377 0.76 13.76 -10.60
N GLY A 378 -0.16 14.71 -10.36
CA GLY A 378 -1.23 15.03 -11.32
C GLY A 378 -2.29 13.94 -11.39
N LEU A 379 -2.59 13.28 -10.25
CA LEU A 379 -3.54 12.16 -10.19
C LEU A 379 -5.00 12.56 -10.47
N ARG A 380 -5.29 13.86 -10.45
CA ARG A 380 -6.61 14.43 -10.73
C ARG A 380 -6.73 15.07 -12.10
N ASP A 381 -5.64 15.09 -12.86
CA ASP A 381 -5.58 15.87 -14.10
C ASP A 381 -6.39 15.20 -15.22
N VAL A 382 -6.64 13.90 -15.10
CA VAL A 382 -7.21 13.05 -16.17
C VAL A 382 -8.40 12.21 -15.70
N ALA A 383 -8.45 11.85 -14.41
CA ALA A 383 -9.53 11.08 -13.78
C ALA A 383 -9.79 11.59 -12.36
N GLU A 384 -10.97 11.27 -11.80
CA GLU A 384 -11.27 11.60 -10.41
C GLU A 384 -10.38 10.80 -9.46
N PHE A 385 -9.81 11.47 -8.45
CA PHE A 385 -9.05 10.83 -7.39
C PHE A 385 -9.58 11.25 -6.02
N ASP A 386 -10.46 10.41 -5.48
CA ASP A 386 -10.97 10.48 -4.11
C ASP A 386 -10.03 9.70 -3.18
N ILE A 387 -9.37 10.42 -2.26
CA ILE A 387 -8.38 9.84 -1.34
C ILE A 387 -9.01 8.75 -0.47
N ASP A 388 -10.26 8.94 -0.03
CA ASP A 388 -10.92 8.02 0.92
C ASP A 388 -11.31 6.69 0.26
N LYS A 389 -11.46 6.69 -1.07
CA LYS A 389 -11.79 5.49 -1.86
C LYS A 389 -10.55 4.83 -2.47
N LYS A 390 -9.63 5.64 -2.99
CA LYS A 390 -8.48 5.17 -3.76
C LYS A 390 -7.29 4.80 -2.90
N VAL A 391 -7.15 5.33 -1.67
CA VAL A 391 -5.98 5.09 -0.81
C VAL A 391 -6.29 4.09 0.31
N ILE A 392 -5.86 2.84 0.13
CA ILE A 392 -6.08 1.77 1.13
C ILE A 392 -5.09 1.91 2.28
N GLY A 393 -5.59 1.76 3.51
CA GLY A 393 -4.78 1.81 4.71
C GLY A 393 -4.39 3.22 5.13
N LEU A 394 -5.08 4.24 4.62
CA LEU A 394 -4.97 5.61 5.13
C LEU A 394 -5.29 5.60 6.63
N PRO A 395 -4.44 6.19 7.49
CA PRO A 395 -4.74 6.27 8.91
C PRO A 395 -6.04 7.03 9.15
N VAL A 396 -7.03 6.32 9.66
CA VAL A 396 -8.29 6.87 10.17
C VAL A 396 -8.34 6.69 11.69
N PHE A 397 -8.95 7.65 12.37
CA PHE A 397 -9.20 7.58 13.79
C PHE A 397 -10.67 7.23 13.99
N GLU A 398 -10.94 5.94 14.17
CA GLU A 398 -12.28 5.45 14.49
C GLU A 398 -12.43 5.34 16.01
N GLY A 399 -13.50 5.92 16.55
CA GLY A 399 -13.77 5.94 17.97
C GLY A 399 -14.87 6.92 18.33
N PRO A 400 -15.69 6.62 19.36
CA PRO A 400 -16.78 7.49 19.79
C PRO A 400 -16.31 8.86 20.27
N LEU A 401 -15.09 8.97 20.81
CA LEU A 401 -14.57 10.21 21.37
C LEU A 401 -13.76 11.03 20.35
N VAL A 402 -12.82 10.41 19.64
CA VAL A 402 -11.92 11.11 18.70
C VAL A 402 -12.64 11.79 17.53
N ASN A 403 -13.87 11.36 17.22
CA ASN A 403 -14.70 11.94 16.15
C ASN A 403 -15.67 13.02 16.63
N LEU A 404 -15.72 13.32 17.94
CA LEU A 404 -16.51 14.43 18.46
C LEU A 404 -15.88 15.77 18.06
N LYS A 405 -16.72 16.78 17.88
CA LYS A 405 -16.24 18.15 17.86
C LYS A 405 -15.65 18.49 19.23
N VAL A 406 -14.69 19.40 19.27
CA VAL A 406 -14.05 19.82 20.54
C VAL A 406 -15.09 20.26 21.57
N SER A 407 -16.13 21.00 21.17
CA SER A 407 -17.24 21.38 22.06
C SER A 407 -17.96 20.17 22.65
N ASP A 408 -18.28 19.20 21.80
CA ASP A 408 -19.07 18.02 22.17
C ASP A 408 -18.25 17.09 23.05
N PHE A 409 -16.95 16.95 22.78
CA PHE A 409 -16.01 16.21 23.61
C PHE A 409 -15.88 16.83 25.02
N VAL A 410 -15.76 18.16 25.10
CA VAL A 410 -15.70 18.88 26.39
C VAL A 410 -17.01 18.73 27.16
N ASP A 411 -18.15 18.85 26.49
CA ASP A 411 -19.46 18.60 27.10
C ASP A 411 -19.55 17.16 27.61
N GLU A 412 -19.14 16.18 26.81
CA GLU A 412 -19.17 14.75 27.15
C GLU A 412 -18.34 14.43 28.39
N VAL A 413 -17.13 14.99 28.51
CA VAL A 413 -16.26 14.85 29.70
C VAL A 413 -16.90 15.43 30.96
N SER A 414 -17.82 16.38 30.82
CA SER A 414 -18.52 17.03 31.94
C SER A 414 -19.86 16.39 32.31
N ARG A 415 -20.28 15.34 31.61
CA ARG A 415 -21.54 14.64 31.90
C ARG A 415 -21.41 13.72 33.11
N ASP A 416 -22.56 13.32 33.64
CA ASP A 416 -22.69 12.29 34.69
C ASP A 416 -22.54 10.88 34.08
N THR A 417 -21.40 10.64 33.42
CA THR A 417 -21.03 9.35 32.82
C THR A 417 -19.65 8.91 33.34
N PRO A 418 -19.40 7.59 33.51
CA PRO A 418 -18.09 7.10 34.00
C PRO A 418 -16.92 7.28 33.02
N ALA A 419 -17.22 7.50 31.73
CA ALA A 419 -16.25 7.71 30.66
C ALA A 419 -16.85 8.69 29.63
N PRO A 420 -16.06 9.53 28.95
CA PRO A 420 -14.59 9.62 28.98
C PRO A 420 -14.02 10.16 30.30
N GLY A 421 -12.92 9.58 30.77
CA GLY A 421 -12.30 9.91 32.05
C GLY A 421 -10.96 10.64 31.94
N GLY A 422 -10.23 10.70 33.05
CA GLY A 422 -8.92 11.34 33.11
C GLY A 422 -7.86 10.69 32.20
N GLY A 423 -7.99 9.39 31.88
CA GLY A 423 -7.09 8.69 30.96
C GLY A 423 -7.22 9.20 29.52
N SER A 424 -8.45 9.30 29.01
CA SER A 424 -8.74 9.94 27.71
C SER A 424 -8.20 11.37 27.62
N ILE A 425 -8.35 12.17 28.68
CA ILE A 425 -7.80 13.54 28.74
C ILE A 425 -6.26 13.54 28.75
N ALA A 426 -5.63 12.63 29.48
CA ALA A 426 -4.18 12.50 29.50
C ALA A 426 -3.60 12.16 28.12
N ALA A 427 -4.29 11.28 27.37
CA ALA A 427 -3.94 10.95 25.99
C ALA A 427 -4.08 12.15 25.05
N LEU A 428 -5.20 12.89 25.14
CA LEU A 428 -5.41 14.12 24.37
C LEU A 428 -4.35 15.18 24.68
N ALA A 429 -4.01 15.37 25.96
CA ALA A 429 -2.98 16.30 26.41
C ALA A 429 -1.61 15.99 25.76
N GLY A 430 -1.20 14.73 25.76
CA GLY A 430 0.00 14.29 25.06
C GLY A 430 -0.08 14.51 23.55
N ALA A 431 -1.21 14.20 22.91
CA ALA A 431 -1.40 14.39 21.47
C ALA A 431 -1.24 15.86 21.08
N LEU A 432 -1.83 16.78 21.84
CA LEU A 432 -1.68 18.22 21.65
C LEU A 432 -0.24 18.69 21.85
N GLY A 433 0.45 18.18 22.88
CA GLY A 433 1.87 18.49 23.08
C GLY A 433 2.74 18.03 21.90
N SER A 434 2.47 16.85 21.36
CA SER A 434 3.18 16.33 20.20
C SER A 434 2.89 17.14 18.93
N ALA A 435 1.64 17.60 18.77
CA ALA A 435 1.26 18.49 17.68
C ALA A 435 1.98 19.84 17.75
N LEU A 436 2.14 20.42 18.95
CA LEU A 436 2.91 21.67 19.15
C LEU A 436 4.40 21.48 18.82
N ALA A 437 5.01 20.37 19.26
CA ALA A 437 6.39 20.05 18.87
C ALA A 437 6.54 19.95 17.34
N SER A 438 5.60 19.26 16.66
CA SER A 438 5.57 19.18 15.19
C SER A 438 5.38 20.56 14.54
N MET A 439 4.52 21.42 15.09
CA MET A 439 4.28 22.77 14.58
C MET A 439 5.55 23.64 14.64
N VAL A 440 6.27 23.65 15.77
CA VAL A 440 7.53 24.40 15.92
C VAL A 440 8.54 23.98 14.84
N VAL A 441 8.69 22.67 14.64
CA VAL A 441 9.58 22.12 13.61
C VAL A 441 9.11 22.51 12.20
N ASN A 442 7.82 22.39 11.91
CA ASN A 442 7.27 22.73 10.60
C ASN A 442 7.37 24.23 10.26
N LEU A 443 7.32 25.12 11.27
CA LEU A 443 7.56 26.56 11.11
C LEU A 443 9.06 26.92 10.96
N SER A 444 9.95 25.95 11.19
CA SER A 444 11.39 26.08 10.99
C SER A 444 11.79 25.66 9.58
N VAL A 445 11.20 24.56 9.08
CA VAL A 445 11.48 24.03 7.75
C VAL A 445 11.09 25.03 6.65
N GLY A 446 11.99 25.22 5.67
CA GLY A 446 11.80 26.12 4.53
C GLY A 446 12.30 27.55 4.75
N LYS A 447 12.88 27.84 5.92
CA LYS A 447 13.64 29.06 6.18
C LYS A 447 15.14 28.75 6.02
N GLY A 448 15.84 29.55 5.23
CA GLY A 448 17.23 29.29 4.84
C GLY A 448 18.23 29.16 6.01
N GLU A 449 17.95 29.76 7.16
CA GLU A 449 18.79 29.63 8.36
C GLU A 449 18.76 28.22 9.00
N PHE A 450 17.77 27.38 8.65
CA PHE A 450 17.63 26.00 9.13
C PHE A 450 18.00 24.94 8.09
N ASP A 451 18.50 25.32 6.90
CA ASP A 451 18.80 24.36 5.82
C ASP A 451 19.83 23.31 6.24
N SER A 452 20.79 23.67 7.09
CA SER A 452 21.78 22.74 7.65
C SER A 452 21.18 21.68 8.59
N GLN A 453 20.00 21.95 9.14
CA GLN A 453 19.27 21.10 10.09
C GLN A 453 18.03 20.45 9.43
N TYR A 454 17.85 20.64 8.12
CA TYR A 454 16.65 20.21 7.40
C TYR A 454 16.30 18.73 7.61
N ALA A 455 17.30 17.85 7.54
CA ALA A 455 17.11 16.40 7.71
C ALA A 455 16.62 16.07 9.13
N ASP A 456 17.27 16.63 10.15
CA ASP A 456 16.94 16.41 11.56
C ASP A 456 15.55 16.96 11.90
N LEU A 457 15.20 18.14 11.38
CA LEU A 457 13.87 18.72 11.51
C LEU A 457 12.81 17.82 10.87
N CYS A 458 13.04 17.31 9.65
CA CYS A 458 12.10 16.39 9.01
C CYS A 458 11.91 15.10 9.81
N GLU A 459 12.99 14.49 10.28
CA GLU A 459 12.93 13.28 11.12
C GLU A 459 12.16 13.53 12.42
N LEU A 460 12.42 14.66 13.08
CA LEU A 460 11.73 15.06 14.30
C LEU A 460 10.23 15.28 14.08
N ALA A 461 9.84 15.95 12.99
CA ALA A 461 8.43 16.16 12.64
C ALA A 461 7.72 14.83 12.34
N GLU A 462 8.37 13.90 11.63
CA GLU A 462 7.80 12.56 11.35
C GLU A 462 7.60 11.74 12.63
N LYS A 463 8.55 11.79 13.57
CA LYS A 463 8.43 11.17 14.89
C LYS A 463 7.28 11.78 15.69
N ALA A 464 7.15 13.11 15.65
CA ALA A 464 6.06 13.81 16.33
C ALA A 464 4.69 13.40 15.78
N GLN A 465 4.50 13.34 14.45
CA GLN A 465 3.24 12.83 13.88
C GLN A 465 2.95 11.39 14.32
N THR A 466 3.97 10.53 14.38
CA THR A 466 3.82 9.13 14.81
C THR A 466 3.35 9.02 16.27
N ILE A 467 3.97 9.78 17.18
CA ILE A 467 3.60 9.77 18.61
C ILE A 467 2.21 10.41 18.81
N LYS A 468 1.95 11.53 18.14
CA LYS A 468 0.63 12.18 18.10
C LYS A 468 -0.48 11.20 17.70
N ASP A 469 -0.29 10.46 16.61
CA ASP A 469 -1.29 9.50 16.11
C ASP A 469 -1.49 8.30 17.06
N LYS A 470 -0.45 7.87 17.79
CA LYS A 470 -0.58 6.86 18.85
C LYS A 470 -1.39 7.37 20.03
N LEU A 471 -1.15 8.62 20.44
CA LEU A 471 -1.87 9.26 21.54
C LEU A 471 -3.34 9.55 21.19
N ILE A 472 -3.65 9.91 19.94
CA ILE A 472 -5.05 10.05 19.49
C ILE A 472 -5.79 8.71 19.66
N ARG A 473 -5.21 7.59 19.23
CA ARG A 473 -5.81 6.26 19.42
C ARG A 473 -5.98 5.89 20.89
N ALA A 474 -5.10 6.38 21.76
CA ALA A 474 -5.19 6.12 23.19
C ALA A 474 -6.38 6.84 23.87
N ILE A 475 -6.99 7.84 23.24
CA ILE A 475 -8.16 8.56 23.77
C ILE A 475 -9.33 7.61 23.99
N ASP A 476 -9.66 6.80 22.99
CA ASP A 476 -10.73 5.79 23.08
C ASP A 476 -10.28 4.50 23.78
N ALA A 477 -9.00 4.12 23.64
CA ALA A 477 -8.48 2.87 24.23
C ALA A 477 -8.65 2.81 25.75
N ASP A 478 -8.57 3.94 26.45
CA ASP A 478 -8.83 4.03 27.90
C ASP A 478 -10.28 3.63 28.24
N THR A 479 -11.23 4.14 27.47
CA THR A 479 -12.66 3.84 27.63
C THR A 479 -12.95 2.38 27.28
N GLU A 480 -12.32 1.84 26.23
CA GLU A 480 -12.46 0.43 25.83
C GLU A 480 -11.92 -0.52 26.90
N ALA A 481 -10.73 -0.27 27.45
CA ALA A 481 -10.16 -1.09 28.51
C ALA A 481 -11.03 -1.09 29.78
N PHE A 482 -11.63 0.05 30.13
CA PHE A 482 -12.57 0.12 31.25
C PHE A 482 -13.86 -0.68 31.00
N ASN A 483 -14.37 -0.68 29.76
CA ASN A 483 -15.54 -1.46 29.38
C ASN A 483 -15.32 -2.98 29.54
N GLU A 484 -14.09 -3.49 29.35
CA GLU A 484 -13.74 -4.89 29.61
C GLU A 484 -13.92 -5.27 31.09
N VAL A 485 -13.53 -4.37 32.01
CA VAL A 485 -13.72 -4.55 33.45
C VAL A 485 -15.22 -4.63 33.77
N ILE A 486 -16.03 -3.71 33.21
CA ILE A 486 -17.49 -3.72 33.39
C ILE A 486 -18.10 -5.02 32.83
N ALA A 487 -17.67 -5.47 31.66
CA ALA A 487 -18.13 -6.72 31.06
C ALA A 487 -17.85 -7.92 31.98
N GLY A 488 -16.64 -7.99 32.54
CA GLY A 488 -16.29 -9.00 33.56
C GLY A 488 -17.20 -8.93 34.80
N MET A 489 -17.54 -7.73 35.27
CA MET A 489 -18.47 -7.53 36.38
C MET A 489 -19.92 -7.95 36.07
N ARG A 490 -20.29 -8.07 34.80
CA ARG A 490 -21.64 -8.51 34.37
C ARG A 490 -21.76 -10.02 34.18
N MET A 491 -20.66 -10.78 34.22
CA MET A 491 -20.67 -12.24 34.04
C MET A 491 -21.47 -12.96 35.14
N ALA A 492 -22.07 -14.11 34.82
CA ALA A 492 -22.77 -14.95 35.79
C ALA A 492 -21.87 -15.36 36.97
N LYS A 493 -22.47 -15.63 38.13
CA LYS A 493 -21.75 -15.89 39.40
C LYS A 493 -22.38 -17.00 40.25
N ASP A 494 -23.19 -17.84 39.62
CA ASP A 494 -24.08 -18.78 40.30
C ASP A 494 -23.36 -20.10 40.64
N THR A 495 -22.32 -20.49 39.88
CA THR A 495 -21.48 -21.67 40.16
C THR A 495 -20.06 -21.30 40.59
N ALA A 496 -19.35 -22.24 41.23
CA ALA A 496 -17.96 -22.04 41.65
C ALA A 496 -17.01 -21.83 40.44
N GLU A 497 -17.27 -22.51 39.33
CA GLU A 497 -16.55 -22.34 38.06
C GLU A 497 -16.81 -20.94 37.48
N GLN A 498 -18.06 -20.48 37.50
CA GLN A 498 -18.43 -19.13 37.05
C GLN A 498 -17.78 -18.04 37.91
N GLN A 499 -17.75 -18.21 39.23
CA GLN A 499 -17.10 -17.25 40.15
C GLN A 499 -15.59 -17.17 39.91
N THR A 500 -14.95 -18.32 39.65
CA THR A 500 -13.51 -18.39 39.35
C THR A 500 -13.19 -17.71 38.03
N LEU A 501 -13.92 -18.07 36.96
CA LEU A 501 -13.75 -17.46 35.64
C LEU A 501 -14.01 -15.96 35.67
N ARG A 502 -15.10 -15.53 36.31
CA ARG A 502 -15.44 -14.11 36.51
C ARG A 502 -14.31 -13.36 37.21
N SER A 503 -13.73 -13.93 38.27
CA SER A 503 -12.62 -13.32 39.00
C SER A 503 -11.35 -13.21 38.14
N GLN A 504 -11.07 -14.22 37.31
CA GLN A 504 -9.93 -14.19 36.37
C GLN A 504 -10.12 -13.11 35.30
N VAL A 505 -11.30 -13.04 34.68
CA VAL A 505 -11.62 -12.02 33.65
C VAL A 505 -11.53 -10.61 34.23
N ILE A 506 -12.08 -10.36 35.42
CA ILE A 506 -12.01 -9.04 36.07
C ILE A 506 -10.55 -8.66 36.38
N ARG A 507 -9.73 -9.59 36.88
CA ARG A 507 -8.30 -9.31 37.16
C ARG A 507 -7.52 -9.02 35.89
N ALA A 508 -7.76 -9.78 34.83
CA ALA A 508 -7.16 -9.53 33.51
C ALA A 508 -7.58 -8.15 32.96
N GLY A 509 -8.87 -7.80 33.10
CA GLY A 509 -9.38 -6.48 32.75
C GLY A 509 -8.70 -5.34 33.51
N TYR A 510 -8.47 -5.49 34.82
CA TYR A 510 -7.75 -4.46 35.59
C TYR A 510 -6.26 -4.35 35.22
N LYS A 511 -5.62 -5.45 34.79
CA LYS A 511 -4.25 -5.38 34.23
C LYS A 511 -4.25 -4.59 32.92
N SER A 512 -5.18 -4.91 32.01
CA SER A 512 -5.39 -4.16 30.76
C SER A 512 -5.65 -2.67 31.02
N ALA A 513 -6.56 -2.34 31.94
CA ALA A 513 -6.90 -0.97 32.34
C ALA A 513 -5.76 -0.22 33.06
N ALA A 514 -4.75 -0.92 33.60
CA ALA A 514 -3.54 -0.31 34.13
C ALA A 514 -2.45 -0.14 33.05
N GLU A 515 -2.37 -1.05 32.08
CA GLU A 515 -1.38 -1.03 31.01
C GLU A 515 -1.65 0.08 29.98
N VAL A 516 -2.92 0.34 29.62
CA VAL A 516 -3.27 1.40 28.64
C VAL A 516 -2.83 2.79 29.11
N PRO A 517 -3.12 3.25 30.35
CA PRO A 517 -2.60 4.51 30.85
C PRO A 517 -1.08 4.50 31.04
N LEU A 518 -0.44 3.36 31.36
CA LEU A 518 1.03 3.30 31.40
C LEU A 518 1.63 3.61 30.04
N GLN A 519 1.09 3.04 28.96
CA GLN A 519 1.55 3.35 27.60
C GLN A 519 1.32 4.81 27.25
N THR A 520 0.18 5.38 27.67
CA THR A 520 -0.10 6.81 27.54
C THR A 520 0.95 7.67 28.25
N ALA A 521 1.30 7.34 29.50
CA ALA A 521 2.35 8.04 30.25
C ALA A 521 3.71 7.96 29.54
N LYS A 522 4.08 6.78 29.02
CA LYS A 522 5.33 6.58 28.26
C LYS A 522 5.36 7.42 26.98
N LEU A 523 4.24 7.48 26.25
CA LEU A 523 4.11 8.30 25.05
C LEU A 523 4.18 9.80 25.39
N CYS A 524 3.48 10.26 26.42
CA CYS A 524 3.57 11.65 26.89
C CYS A 524 5.00 12.02 27.32
N ARG A 525 5.75 11.11 27.94
CA ARG A 525 7.17 11.35 28.23
C ARG A 525 8.00 11.50 26.95
N GLN A 526 7.76 10.68 25.93
CA GLN A 526 8.43 10.84 24.62
C GLN A 526 8.09 12.19 23.98
N VAL A 527 6.90 12.75 24.23
CA VAL A 527 6.54 14.11 23.77
C VAL A 527 7.42 15.17 24.42
N LEU A 528 7.84 15.01 25.68
CA LEU A 528 8.79 15.93 26.33
C LEU A 528 10.15 15.94 25.61
N ASP A 529 10.63 14.76 25.17
CA ASP A 529 11.85 14.67 24.37
C ASP A 529 11.69 15.39 23.02
N LEU A 530 10.53 15.23 22.37
CA LEU A 530 10.21 15.95 21.13
C LEU A 530 10.18 17.48 21.33
N CYS A 531 9.59 17.95 22.43
CA CYS A 531 9.54 19.37 22.76
C CYS A 531 10.93 19.94 23.05
N THR A 532 11.78 19.17 23.74
CA THR A 532 13.19 19.53 23.98
C THR A 532 13.93 19.70 22.65
N ALA A 533 13.88 18.68 21.79
CA ALA A 533 14.53 18.73 20.49
C ALA A 533 13.99 19.89 19.64
N ALA A 534 12.67 20.09 19.60
CA ALA A 534 12.06 21.20 18.87
C ALA A 534 12.52 22.57 19.38
N ALA A 535 12.70 22.73 20.69
CA ALA A 535 13.25 23.96 21.28
C ALA A 535 14.75 24.14 20.99
N ASP A 536 15.50 23.05 20.79
CA ASP A 536 16.94 23.06 20.51
C ASP A 536 17.26 23.42 19.06
N ILE A 537 16.61 22.75 18.10
CA ILE A 537 16.94 22.88 16.67
C ILE A 537 15.93 23.71 15.88
N GLY A 538 14.76 24.00 16.48
CA GLY A 538 13.69 24.73 15.83
C GLY A 538 13.78 26.25 15.97
N ASN A 539 12.79 26.91 15.39
CA ASN A 539 12.65 28.35 15.34
C ASN A 539 12.41 28.92 16.74
N GLN A 540 13.39 29.69 17.21
CA GLN A 540 13.39 30.29 18.55
C GLN A 540 12.22 31.26 18.77
N SER A 541 11.70 31.90 17.71
CA SER A 541 10.55 32.81 17.81
C SER A 541 9.23 32.12 18.19
N VAL A 542 9.15 30.80 18.06
CA VAL A 542 7.99 29.98 18.45
C VAL A 542 8.34 28.98 19.54
N MET A 543 9.44 29.20 20.27
CA MET A 543 9.86 28.32 21.37
C MET A 543 8.81 28.25 22.49
N SER A 544 8.00 29.30 22.66
CA SER A 544 6.85 29.29 23.58
C SER A 544 5.91 28.12 23.33
N ASP A 545 5.70 27.73 22.06
CA ASP A 545 4.83 26.62 21.69
C ASP A 545 5.43 25.26 22.12
N ALA A 546 6.76 25.10 22.04
CA ALA A 546 7.45 23.95 22.61
C ALA A 546 7.35 23.92 24.14
N GLY A 547 7.39 25.09 24.78
CA GLY A 547 7.16 25.24 26.23
C GLY A 547 5.78 24.80 26.66
N VAL A 548 4.73 25.27 25.97
CA VAL A 548 3.34 24.84 26.21
C VAL A 548 3.19 23.33 25.94
N GLY A 549 3.78 22.85 24.85
CA GLY A 549 3.80 21.44 24.50
C GLY A 549 4.40 20.55 25.61
N ALA A 550 5.47 21.02 26.24
CA ALA A 550 6.08 20.32 27.37
C ALA A 550 5.17 20.30 28.62
N LEU A 551 4.57 21.44 28.98
CA LEU A 551 3.66 21.52 30.13
C LEU A 551 2.46 20.58 29.99
N ILE A 552 1.81 20.60 28.82
CA ILE A 552 0.63 19.76 28.59
C ILE A 552 1.00 18.27 28.49
N ALA A 553 2.17 17.94 27.92
CA ALA A 553 2.68 16.58 27.92
C ALA A 553 2.98 16.08 29.33
N TYR A 554 3.61 16.90 30.18
CA TYR A 554 3.85 16.56 31.59
C TYR A 554 2.54 16.37 32.37
N ALA A 555 1.55 17.23 32.15
CA ALA A 555 0.20 17.03 32.70
C ALA A 555 -0.41 15.69 32.23
N GLY A 556 -0.20 15.32 30.96
CA GLY A 556 -0.54 14.01 30.41
C GLY A 556 0.16 12.85 31.13
N VAL A 557 1.47 12.96 31.41
CA VAL A 557 2.20 11.96 32.21
C VAL A 557 1.56 11.79 33.59
N GLN A 558 1.32 12.89 34.32
CA GLN A 558 0.75 12.84 35.65
C GLN A 558 -0.68 12.25 35.64
N GLY A 559 -1.53 12.72 34.73
CA GLY A 559 -2.90 12.23 34.58
C GLY A 559 -2.95 10.74 34.26
N ALA A 560 -2.09 10.27 33.34
CA ALA A 560 -2.00 8.86 33.01
C ALA A 560 -1.50 8.02 34.19
N ILE A 561 -0.48 8.47 34.94
CA ILE A 561 0.01 7.80 36.16
C ILE A 561 -1.10 7.64 37.20
N HIS A 562 -1.95 8.66 37.40
CA HIS A 562 -3.10 8.56 38.31
C HIS A 562 -4.09 7.46 37.88
N ASN A 563 -4.33 7.32 36.57
CA ASN A 563 -5.20 6.27 36.03
C ASN A 563 -4.57 4.87 36.11
N VAL A 564 -3.24 4.74 36.08
CA VAL A 564 -2.58 3.46 36.41
C VAL A 564 -2.84 3.13 37.89
N ARG A 565 -2.54 4.07 38.78
CA ARG A 565 -2.57 3.86 40.24
C ARG A 565 -3.95 3.48 40.78
N ILE A 566 -5.03 4.03 40.22
CA ILE A 566 -6.39 3.69 40.67
C ILE A 566 -6.78 2.24 40.31
N ASN A 567 -6.20 1.68 39.25
CA ASN A 567 -6.47 0.31 38.80
C ASN A 567 -5.59 -0.74 39.50
N LEU A 568 -4.37 -0.38 39.91
CA LEU A 568 -3.38 -1.31 40.49
C LEU A 568 -3.90 -2.15 41.68
N PRO A 569 -4.55 -1.58 42.72
CA PRO A 569 -5.04 -2.36 43.86
C PRO A 569 -6.03 -3.47 43.47
N ASN A 570 -6.75 -3.30 42.35
CA ASN A 570 -7.76 -4.24 41.91
C ASN A 570 -7.19 -5.45 41.16
N THR A 571 -5.91 -5.42 40.78
CA THR A 571 -5.22 -6.54 40.11
C THR A 571 -4.94 -7.70 41.07
N LYS A 572 -4.76 -7.42 42.37
CA LYS A 572 -4.40 -8.37 43.44
C LYS A 572 -3.14 -9.19 43.12
N ASP A 573 -2.15 -8.53 42.50
CA ASP A 573 -0.87 -9.10 42.10
C ASP A 573 0.26 -8.20 42.62
N ASP A 574 0.77 -8.50 43.81
CA ASP A 574 1.73 -7.63 44.52
C ASP A 574 3.04 -7.44 43.75
N THR A 575 3.49 -8.46 43.01
CA THR A 575 4.66 -8.38 42.15
C THR A 575 4.42 -7.38 41.02
N PHE A 576 3.30 -7.52 40.31
CA PHE A 576 2.90 -6.58 39.25
C PHE A 576 2.74 -5.15 39.78
N ILE A 577 2.13 -4.97 40.95
CA ILE A 577 1.94 -3.66 41.59
C ILE A 577 3.30 -3.01 41.89
N SER A 578 4.23 -3.75 42.51
CA SER A 578 5.55 -3.23 42.87
C SER A 578 6.39 -2.87 41.65
N GLU A 579 6.35 -3.70 40.60
CA GLU A 579 7.04 -3.42 39.33
C GLU A 579 6.47 -2.18 38.67
N MET A 580 5.14 -2.03 38.67
CA MET A 580 4.48 -0.87 38.07
C MET A 580 4.80 0.41 38.83
N GLU A 581 4.69 0.45 40.15
CA GLU A 581 4.98 1.66 40.94
C GLU A 581 6.43 2.13 40.76
N SER A 582 7.39 1.21 40.65
CA SER A 582 8.78 1.55 40.33
C SER A 582 8.89 2.26 38.97
N GLN A 583 8.24 1.72 37.94
CA GLN A 583 8.20 2.33 36.60
C GLN A 583 7.53 3.71 36.63
N LEU A 584 6.42 3.87 37.35
CA LEU A 584 5.70 5.15 37.45
C LEU A 584 6.54 6.21 38.17
N GLY A 585 7.27 5.84 39.22
CA GLY A 585 8.17 6.72 39.96
C GLY A 585 9.29 7.28 39.08
N ALA A 586 9.95 6.41 38.32
CA ALA A 586 10.98 6.81 37.36
C ALA A 586 10.42 7.75 36.28
N LEU A 587 9.31 7.36 35.64
CA LEU A 587 8.65 8.16 34.60
C LEU A 587 8.28 9.56 35.10
N LEU A 588 7.76 9.69 36.32
CA LEU A 588 7.37 10.97 36.88
C LEU A 588 8.58 11.89 37.15
N SER A 589 9.65 11.34 37.73
CA SER A 589 10.86 12.11 38.06
C SER A 589 11.53 12.61 36.80
N GLU A 590 11.80 11.71 35.85
CA GLU A 590 12.43 12.04 34.57
C GLU A 590 11.60 13.08 33.79
N SER A 591 10.28 12.89 33.73
CA SER A 591 9.39 13.81 33.02
C SER A 591 9.37 15.21 33.64
N ARG A 592 9.45 15.30 34.98
CA ARG A 592 9.54 16.60 35.66
C ARG A 592 10.83 17.32 35.32
N GLU A 593 11.96 16.63 35.42
CA GLU A 593 13.28 17.20 35.14
C GLU A 593 13.37 17.75 33.72
N ILE A 594 12.86 17.00 32.73
CA ILE A 594 12.82 17.43 31.34
C ILE A 594 11.90 18.64 31.16
N CYS A 595 10.69 18.59 31.72
CA CYS A 595 9.76 19.71 31.63
C CYS A 595 10.35 20.99 32.23
N ASP A 596 10.93 20.91 33.43
CA ASP A 596 11.55 22.04 34.11
C ASP A 596 12.72 22.62 33.30
N ALA A 597 13.55 21.77 32.68
CA ALA A 597 14.65 22.20 31.83
C ALA A 597 14.14 22.99 30.60
N ILE A 598 13.09 22.51 29.93
CA ILE A 598 12.46 23.22 28.81
C ILE A 598 11.88 24.56 29.27
N GLN A 599 11.14 24.58 30.40
CA GLN A 599 10.57 25.82 30.93
C GLN A 599 11.65 26.85 31.28
N GLN A 600 12.76 26.41 31.87
CA GLN A 600 13.90 27.30 32.12
C GLN A 600 14.48 27.87 30.83
N LYS A 601 14.55 27.08 29.76
CA LYS A 601 15.03 27.54 28.45
C LYS A 601 14.08 28.56 27.83
N VAL A 602 12.78 28.28 27.84
CA VAL A 602 11.73 29.17 27.33
C VAL A 602 11.73 30.49 28.11
N ASN A 603 11.80 30.44 29.44
CA ASN A 603 11.83 31.63 30.29
C ASN A 603 13.08 32.50 30.11
N LYS A 604 14.20 31.93 29.68
CA LYS A 604 15.41 32.70 29.33
C LYS A 604 15.32 33.39 27.97
N SER A 605 14.34 33.01 27.14
CA SER A 605 14.16 33.53 25.79
C SER A 605 13.19 34.72 25.74
N PHE A 606 12.49 35.00 26.85
CA PHE A 606 11.74 36.23 27.11
C PHE A 606 12.64 37.23 27.85
#